data_AF-A0A511Y7W9-F1
#
_entry.id   AF-A0A511Y7W9-F1
#
_cell.length_a   1.000
_cell.length_b   1.000
_cell.length_c   1.000
_cell.angle_alpha   90.00
_cell.angle_beta   90.00
_cell.angle_gamma   90.00
#
_symmetry.space_group_name_H-M   'P 1'
#
loop_
_entity.id
_entity.type
_entity.pdbx_description
1 polymer ?
#
loop_
_entity_poly.entity_id
_entity_poly.type
_entity_poly.pdbx_seq_one_letter_code
_entity_poly.pdbx_strand_id
1 'polypeptide(L)' 'MLPDESAWEWMMQDLSEERITELATHQISAAEMEAYTIEKDFRKTGTPTKAFVYAEVPELNYEV' A
#
# COMPACT_ATOMS: atom_id res chain seq x y z
N MET A 1 1.42 2.24 -5.94
CA MET A 1 -0.04 2.48 -6.06
C MET A 1 -0.20 3.62 -7.04
N LEU A 2 -1.13 3.52 -7.99
CA LEU A 2 -1.36 4.57 -8.99
C LEU A 2 -2.59 5.40 -8.59
N PRO A 3 -2.57 6.73 -8.81
CA PRO A 3 -3.79 7.54 -8.77
C PRO A 3 -4.83 7.04 -9.78
N ASP A 4 -6.12 7.30 -9.52
CA ASP A 4 -7.23 6.76 -10.31
C ASP A 4 -7.11 7.02 -11.82
N GLU A 5 -6.70 8.23 -12.22
CA GLU A 5 -6.51 8.57 -13.64
C GLU A 5 -5.40 7.74 -14.30
N SER A 6 -4.27 7.58 -13.61
CA SER A 6 -3.14 6.77 -14.05
C SER A 6 -3.46 5.27 -14.06
N ALA A 7 -4.26 4.80 -13.10
CA ALA A 7 -4.74 3.42 -13.07
C ALA A 7 -5.71 3.14 -14.23
N TRP A 8 -6.60 4.08 -14.54
CA TRP A 8 -7.48 3.97 -15.71
C TRP A 8 -6.69 3.94 -17.02
N GLU A 9 -5.72 4.85 -17.16
CA GLU A 9 -4.80 4.88 -18.29
C GLU A 9 -4.08 3.53 -18.48
N TRP A 10 -3.53 2.97 -17.39
CA TRP A 10 -2.85 1.68 -17.38
C TRP A 10 -3.74 0.52 -17.87
N MET A 11 -5.03 0.56 -17.56
CA MET A 11 -5.96 -0.53 -17.92
C MET A 11 -6.56 -0.40 -19.32
N MET A 12 -6.75 0.83 -19.81
CA MET A 12 -7.66 1.09 -20.93
C MET A 12 -6.97 1.62 -22.20
N GLN A 13 -5.71 2.02 -22.11
CA GLN A 13 -4.98 2.58 -23.26
C GLN A 13 -3.91 1.63 -23.80
N ASP A 14 -3.56 1.83 -25.07
CA ASP A 14 -2.38 1.23 -25.69
C ASP A 14 -1.17 2.13 -25.40
N LEU A 15 -0.40 1.77 -24.38
CA LEU A 15 0.68 2.59 -23.85
C LEU A 15 2.02 2.21 -24.46
N SER A 16 2.87 3.22 -24.67
CA SER A 16 4.28 2.97 -25.01
C SER A 16 5.04 2.36 -23.84
N GLU A 17 6.14 1.66 -24.14
CA GLU A 17 7.03 1.09 -23.12
C GLU A 17 7.58 2.15 -22.14
N GLU A 18 7.86 3.35 -22.64
CA GLU A 18 8.29 4.49 -21.83
C GLU A 18 7.23 4.86 -20.79
N ARG A 19 5.95 4.97 -21.21
CA ARG A 19 4.86 5.33 -20.31
C ARG A 19 4.54 4.23 -19.30
N ILE A 20 4.63 2.98 -19.72
CA ILE A 20 4.52 1.81 -18.84
C ILE A 20 5.61 1.88 -17.75
N THR A 21 6.84 2.22 -18.12
CA THR A 21 7.94 2.32 -17.15
C THR A 21 7.70 3.44 -16.14
N GLU A 22 7.22 4.60 -16.59
CA GLU A 22 6.89 5.72 -15.70
C GLU A 22 5.80 5.35 -14.68
N LEU A 23 4.70 4.73 -15.15
CA LEU A 23 3.60 4.30 -14.29
C LEU A 23 4.03 3.18 -13.33
N ALA A 24 4.81 2.21 -13.79
CA ALA A 24 5.29 1.11 -12.95
C ALA A 24 6.27 1.57 -11.85
N THR A 25 7.02 2.64 -12.10
CA THR A 25 8.02 3.17 -11.16
C THR A 25 7.45 4.23 -10.22
N HIS A 26 6.23 4.71 -10.48
CA HIS A 26 5.55 5.68 -9.63
C HIS A 26 5.45 5.20 -8.16
N GLN A 27 5.97 6.01 -7.25
CA GLN A 27 5.90 5.81 -5.79
C GLN A 27 5.01 6.88 -5.17
N ILE A 28 4.18 6.47 -4.21
CA ILE A 28 3.44 7.39 -3.35
C ILE A 28 4.33 7.78 -2.18
N SER A 29 4.23 9.02 -1.72
CA SER A 29 5.00 9.48 -0.57
C SER A 29 4.65 8.64 0.67
N ALA A 30 5.66 8.21 1.41
CA ALA A 30 5.45 7.53 2.69
C ALA A 30 4.68 8.40 3.69
N ALA A 31 4.79 9.74 3.60
CA ALA A 31 4.04 10.67 4.44
C ALA A 31 2.52 10.68 4.17
N GLU A 32 2.09 10.13 3.03
CA GLU A 32 0.68 9.98 2.68
C GLU A 32 0.13 8.59 3.05
N MET A 33 0.95 7.75 3.71
CA MET A 33 0.62 6.37 4.03
C MET A 33 0.66 6.13 5.55
N GLU A 34 -0.29 5.34 6.04
CA GLU A 34 -0.33 4.87 7.41
C GLU A 34 -0.31 3.35 7.45
N ALA A 35 0.40 2.78 8.41
CA ALA A 35 0.43 1.33 8.62
C ALA A 35 0.53 0.98 10.10
N TYR A 36 -0.09 -0.15 10.45
CA TYR A 36 -0.19 -0.68 11.81
C TYR A 36 -0.13 -2.20 11.81
N THR A 37 0.16 -2.79 12.97
CA THR A 37 0.17 -4.24 13.16
C THR A 37 -1.25 -4.81 13.22
N ILE A 38 -1.43 -6.01 12.67
CA ILE A 38 -2.69 -6.77 12.68
C ILE A 38 -2.49 -8.15 13.34
N GLU A 39 -3.58 -8.82 13.69
CA GLU A 39 -3.52 -10.14 14.30
C GLU A 39 -2.85 -11.19 13.39
N LYS A 40 -1.99 -12.05 13.95
CA LYS A 40 -1.24 -13.09 13.22
C LYS A 40 -2.15 -14.01 12.40
N ASP A 41 -3.30 -14.39 12.94
CA ASP A 41 -4.28 -15.26 12.29
C ASP A 41 -5.36 -14.48 11.50
N PHE A 42 -5.10 -13.21 11.11
CA PHE A 42 -6.06 -12.32 10.43
C PHE A 42 -6.84 -13.00 9.30
N ARG A 43 -6.21 -13.89 8.53
CA ARG A 43 -6.82 -14.64 7.42
C ARG A 43 -8.03 -15.49 7.82
N LYS A 44 -8.13 -15.90 9.09
CA LYS A 44 -9.24 -16.70 9.65
C LYS A 44 -10.25 -15.85 10.41
N THR A 45 -9.96 -14.57 10.62
CA THR A 45 -10.81 -13.65 11.36
C THR A 45 -11.87 -13.04 10.44
N GLY A 46 -13.02 -12.65 11.01
CA GLY A 46 -14.01 -11.85 10.28
C GLY A 46 -13.59 -10.38 10.10
N THR A 47 -12.49 -9.96 10.72
CA THR A 47 -11.98 -8.58 10.71
C THR A 47 -10.46 -8.57 10.43
N PRO A 48 -10.04 -8.97 9.22
CA PRO A 48 -8.62 -9.14 8.89
C PRO A 48 -7.78 -7.86 8.95
N THR A 49 -8.44 -6.70 8.91
CA THR A 49 -7.80 -5.38 8.94
C THR A 49 -7.84 -4.73 10.31
N LYS A 50 -8.27 -5.43 11.36
CA LYS A 50 -8.34 -4.86 12.70
C LYS A 50 -6.94 -4.61 13.26
N ALA A 51 -6.68 -3.39 13.71
CA ALA A 51 -5.44 -3.04 14.39
C ALA A 51 -5.25 -3.85 15.67
N PHE A 52 -4.01 -4.29 15.92
CA PHE A 52 -3.65 -5.11 17.06
C PHE A 52 -2.24 -4.74 17.55
N VAL A 53 -2.11 -4.45 18.84
CA VAL A 53 -0.82 -4.09 19.47
C VAL A 53 -0.24 -5.31 20.18
N TYR A 54 0.99 -5.67 19.81
CA TYR A 54 1.76 -6.73 20.46
C TYR A 54 2.56 -6.12 21.61
N ALA A 55 2.24 -6.49 22.85
CA ALA A 55 2.88 -5.91 24.04
C ALA A 55 4.36 -6.32 24.17
N GLU A 56 4.77 -7.39 23.51
CA GLU A 56 6.10 -7.97 23.54
C GLU A 56 7.08 -7.36 22.51
N VAL A 57 6.62 -6.49 21.61
CA VAL A 57 7.47 -5.83 20.61
C VAL A 57 7.42 -4.30 20.78
N PRO A 58 8.48 -3.59 20.38
CA PRO A 58 8.47 -2.13 20.35
C PRO A 58 7.33 -1.59 19.47
N GLU A 59 6.87 -0.39 19.80
CA GLU A 59 5.90 0.33 18.98
C GLU A 59 6.45 0.61 17.57
N LEU A 60 5.54 0.61 16.61
CA LEU A 60 5.84 0.84 15.21
C LEU A 60 6.07 2.34 14.97
N ASN A 61 7.33 2.77 15.13
CA ASN A 61 7.77 4.12 14.81
C ASN A 61 8.31 4.19 13.39
N TYR A 62 7.77 5.11 12.59
CA TYR A 62 8.32 5.47 11.28
C TYR A 62 9.16 6.74 11.47
N GLU A 63 10.49 6.64 11.33
CA GLU A 63 11.31 7.83 11.15
C GLU A 63 10.97 8.43 9.78
N VAL A 64 10.58 9.71 9.78
CA VAL A 64 10.25 10.50 8.57
C VAL A 64 11.51 11.17 8.03
#